data_AF-A0A9P4MIQ4-F1
#
_entry.id   AF-A0A9P4MIQ4-F1
#
_cell.length_a   1.000
_cell.length_b   1.000
_cell.length_c   1.000
_cell.angle_alpha   90.00
_cell.angle_beta   90.00
_cell.angle_gamma   90.00
#
_symmetry.space_group_name_H-M   'P 1'
#
loop_
_entity.id
_entity.type
_entity.pdbx_description
1 polymer ?
#
loop_
_entity_poly.entity_id
_entity_poly.type
_entity_poly.pdbx_seq_one_letter_code
_entity_poly.pdbx_strand_id
1 'polypeptide(L)' 'MGGPTLSSQPSSHEDGLSKITGSIHVIKAASEEEVWELLRADPYAKLGIWDMDNAVVTPMKCFVQQPM' A
#
# COMPACT_ATOMS: atom_id res chain seq x y z
N MET A 1 0.94 -3.05 -7.90
CA MET A 1 2.25 -2.43 -7.55
C MET A 1 2.13 -1.94 -6.13
N GLY A 2 3.17 -2.03 -5.31
CA GLY A 2 3.12 -1.57 -3.93
C GLY A 2 4.33 -1.99 -3.13
N GLY A 3 4.39 -1.54 -1.90
CA GLY A 3 5.47 -1.88 -0.99
C GLY A 3 5.38 -1.15 0.34
N PRO A 4 6.26 -1.50 1.29
CA PRO A 4 6.34 -0.80 2.56
C PRO A 4 6.85 0.63 2.38
N THR A 5 6.27 1.57 3.11
CA THR A 5 6.85 2.90 3.27
C THR A 5 7.92 2.84 4.36
N LEU A 6 9.04 3.51 4.15
CA LEU A 6 10.16 3.54 5.09
C LEU A 6 10.30 4.93 5.70
N SER A 7 10.69 4.99 6.97
CA SER A 7 10.98 6.25 7.66
C SER A 7 12.20 6.98 7.08
N SER A 8 13.14 6.24 6.47
CA SER A 8 14.36 6.75 5.85
C SER A 8 14.98 5.70 4.92
N GLN A 9 15.94 6.12 4.08
CA GLN A 9 16.67 5.21 3.19
C GLN A 9 17.41 4.14 4.02
N PRO A 10 17.26 2.84 3.67
CA PRO A 10 17.95 1.77 4.37
C PRO A 10 19.38 1.55 3.87
N SER A 11 20.28 1.09 4.76
CA SER A 11 21.66 0.73 4.43
C SER A 11 21.89 -0.78 4.27
N SER A 12 20.97 -1.61 4.79
CA SER A 12 20.92 -3.06 4.60
C SER A 12 19.47 -3.55 4.55
N HIS A 13 19.28 -4.85 4.32
CA HIS A 13 17.95 -5.45 4.33
C HIS A 13 17.32 -5.42 5.73
N GLU A 14 18.08 -5.82 6.75
CA GLU A 14 17.65 -5.86 8.15
C GLU A 14 17.29 -4.47 8.68
N ASP A 15 18.10 -3.47 8.33
CA ASP A 15 17.82 -2.06 8.63
C ASP A 15 16.50 -1.62 7.98
N GLY A 16 16.26 -2.02 6.73
CA GLY A 16 15.00 -1.78 6.03
C GLY A 16 13.77 -2.34 6.75
N LEU A 17 13.85 -3.56 7.30
CA LEU A 17 12.74 -4.18 8.04
C LEU A 17 12.38 -3.37 9.30
N SER A 18 13.37 -2.81 9.99
CA SER A 18 13.15 -1.98 11.18
C SER A 18 12.58 -0.58 10.90
N LYS A 19 12.63 -0.13 9.65
CA LYS A 19 12.21 1.22 9.22
C LYS A 19 10.83 1.26 8.58
N ILE A 20 10.13 0.12 8.49
CA ILE A 20 8.77 0.06 7.92
C ILE A 20 7.81 0.89 8.78
N THR A 21 7.10 1.80 8.14
CA THR A 21 6.14 2.72 8.79
C THR A 21 4.71 2.55 8.28
N GLY A 22 4.51 1.75 7.25
CA GLY A 22 3.23 1.58 6.59
C GLY A 22 3.39 0.89 5.24
N SER A 23 2.37 1.02 4.40
CA SER A 23 2.31 0.40 3.07
C SER A 23 1.59 1.29 2.07
N ILE A 24 2.03 1.25 0.81
CA ILE A 24 1.32 1.83 -0.32
C ILE A 24 0.95 0.71 -1.28
N HIS A 25 -0.33 0.65 -1.67
CA HIS A 25 -0.84 -0.24 -2.71
C HIS A 25 -1.44 0.57 -3.86
N VAL A 26 -1.09 0.20 -5.10
CA VAL A 26 -1.79 0.61 -6.31
C VAL A 26 -2.69 -0.54 -6.73
N ILE A 27 -3.99 -0.36 -6.55
CA ILE A 27 -5.04 -1.36 -6.76
C ILE A 27 -5.84 -0.98 -8.01
N LYS A 28 -6.06 -1.96 -8.89
CA LYS A 28 -7.00 -1.82 -10.00
C LYS A 28 -8.37 -2.32 -9.51
N ALA A 29 -9.34 -1.42 -9.47
CA ALA A 29 -10.71 -1.69 -9.07
C ALA A 29 -11.67 -0.85 -9.94
N ALA A 30 -12.93 -1.24 -10.02
CA ALA A 30 -14.00 -0.55 -10.72
C ALA A 30 -14.64 0.58 -9.88
N SER A 31 -14.43 0.59 -8.57
CA SER A 31 -14.96 1.60 -7.64
C SER A 31 -14.10 1.74 -6.38
N GLU A 32 -14.34 2.79 -5.60
CA GLU A 32 -13.71 2.97 -4.29
C GLU A 32 -14.19 1.90 -3.28
N GLU A 33 -15.48 1.58 -3.26
CA GLU A 33 -16.05 0.52 -2.43
C GLU A 33 -15.36 -0.84 -2.64
N GLU A 34 -15.08 -1.22 -3.89
CA GLU A 34 -14.34 -2.45 -4.19
C GLU A 34 -12.92 -2.42 -3.59
N VAL A 35 -12.25 -1.25 -3.56
CA VAL A 35 -10.96 -1.12 -2.87
C VAL A 35 -11.13 -1.37 -1.38
N TRP A 36 -12.14 -0.79 -0.75
CA TRP A 36 -12.40 -0.99 0.68
C TRP A 36 -12.75 -2.45 1.01
N GLU A 37 -13.50 -3.14 0.16
CA GLU A 37 -13.79 -4.57 0.31
C GLU A 37 -12.52 -5.42 0.24
N LEU A 38 -11.65 -5.14 -0.74
CA LEU A 38 -10.34 -5.79 -0.86
C LEU A 38 -9.47 -5.54 0.38
N LEU A 39 -9.42 -4.31 0.89
CA LEU A 39 -8.65 -3.99 2.09
C LEU A 39 -9.18 -4.71 3.33
N ARG A 40 -10.51 -4.74 3.55
CA ARG A 40 -11.11 -5.49 4.68
C ARG A 40 -10.92 -7.00 4.57
N ALA A 41 -10.77 -7.51 3.34
CA ALA A 41 -10.52 -8.93 3.11
C ALA A 41 -9.05 -9.34 3.34
N ASP A 42 -8.13 -8.38 3.40
CA ASP A 42 -6.69 -8.61 3.56
C ASP A 42 -6.38 -9.30 4.92
N PRO A 43 -5.48 -10.30 4.95
CA PRO A 43 -5.06 -10.93 6.19
C PRO A 43 -4.55 -9.94 7.24
N TYR A 44 -3.80 -8.91 6.86
CA TYR A 44 -3.29 -7.91 7.79
C TYR A 44 -4.38 -7.00 8.34
N ALA A 45 -5.41 -6.69 7.56
CA ALA A 45 -6.60 -6.01 8.09
C ALA A 45 -7.37 -6.90 9.07
N LYS A 46 -7.60 -8.18 8.70
CA LYS A 46 -8.31 -9.15 9.57
C LYS A 46 -7.58 -9.44 10.88
N LEU A 47 -6.25 -9.39 10.86
CA LEU A 47 -5.41 -9.57 12.04
C LEU A 47 -5.21 -8.26 12.84
N GLY A 48 -5.80 -7.15 12.41
CA GLY A 48 -5.67 -5.85 13.08
C GLY A 48 -4.26 -5.23 12.98
N ILE A 49 -3.45 -5.67 12.01
CA ILE A 49 -2.11 -5.12 11.74
C ILE A 49 -2.24 -3.78 11.00
N TRP A 50 -3.22 -3.67 10.10
CA TRP A 50 -3.48 -2.41 9.41
C TRP A 50 -4.30 -1.47 10.28
N ASP A 51 -3.86 -0.22 10.32
CA ASP A 51 -4.66 0.89 10.83
C ASP A 51 -5.69 1.30 9.76
N MET A 52 -6.81 0.58 9.77
CA MET A 52 -7.91 0.79 8.82
C MET A 52 -8.60 2.14 9.01
N ASP A 53 -8.57 2.71 10.21
CA ASP A 53 -9.22 3.98 10.52
C ASP A 53 -8.46 5.16 9.90
N ASN A 54 -7.13 5.04 9.78
CA ASN A 54 -6.27 6.05 9.13
C ASN A 54 -5.86 5.68 7.69
N ALA A 55 -6.39 4.60 7.13
CA ALA A 55 -6.15 4.24 5.74
C ALA A 55 -6.75 5.28 4.78
N VAL A 56 -6.03 5.59 3.70
CA VAL A 56 -6.48 6.56 2.68
C VAL A 56 -6.55 5.86 1.34
N VAL A 57 -7.72 5.94 0.69
CA VAL A 57 -7.91 5.53 -0.70
C VAL A 57 -7.99 6.79 -1.55
N THR A 58 -7.24 6.84 -2.64
CA THR A 58 -7.22 7.99 -3.56
C THR A 58 -7.23 7.51 -5.00
N PRO A 59 -8.15 8.01 -5.85
CA PRO A 59 -8.16 7.66 -7.26
C PRO A 59 -6.91 8.20 -7.95
N MET A 60 -6.22 7.33 -8.70
CA MET A 60 -4.99 7.67 -9.40
C MET A 60 -5.07 7.24 -10.88
N LYS A 61 -4.70 8.15 -11.78
CA LYS A 61 -4.45 7.79 -13.19
C LYS A 61 -3.02 7.27 -13.32
N CYS A 62 -2.88 5.98 -13.62
CA CYS A 62 -1.58 5.38 -13.89
C CYS A 62 -1.16 5.67 -15.34
N PHE A 63 -0.12 6.47 -15.52
CA PHE A 63 0.46 6.74 -16.83
C PHE A 63 1.51 5.67 -17.13
N VAL A 64 1.44 5.09 -18.32
CA VAL A 64 2.50 4.24 -18.87
C VAL A 64 3.15 5.05 -19.98
N GLN A 65 4.42 5.44 -19.77
CA GLN A 65 5.21 6.01 -20.85
C GLN A 65 5.76 4.83 -21.67
N GLN A 66 5.26 4.67 -22.91
CA GLN A 66 5.85 3.72 -23.85
C GLN A 66 7.16 4.30 -24.39
N PRO A 67 8.22 3.49 -24.58
CA PRO A 67 9.39 3.91 -25.33
C PRO A 67 8.96 4.37 -26.73
N MET A 68 9.54 5.47 -27.23
CA MET A 68 9.42 5.82 -28.65
C MET A 68 10.19 4.83 -29.52
#